data_AF-A0A6G0M879-F1
#
_entry.id   AF-A0A6G0M879-F1
#
_cell.length_a   1.000
_cell.length_b   1.000
_cell.length_c   1.000
_cell.angle_alpha   90.00
_cell.angle_beta   90.00
_cell.angle_gamma   90.00
#
_symmetry.space_group_name_H-M   'P 1'
#
loop_
_entity.id
_entity.type
_entity.pdbx_description
1 polymer ?
#
loop_
_entity_poly.entity_id
_entity_poly.type
_entity_poly.pdbx_seq_one_letter_code
_entity_poly.pdbx_strand_id
1 'polypeptide(L)'
;MFTLMSSLPFSIGQVQDAGLIFLSTMATSICDSLGDDVPVEAKVTTSIVTIGIATAALGVCLVVMGKLRLAALASYLPMPVIGGYLAFIGIFCLYAGLALCTGLVVNNVESMASVFDNAHDVLLCVPGVLGGAFLLVVSQRYDNSFILSGAIMIMPVMFFFIMLVGGISMDDARDGGWIDPAKDPATVLELLNLFDFSQVHWGQLPKQFATWIGMVFIVAFSSCLDIAAIELDMGKKLDFNHELKTVGWSNVVSGLLGGYTGSYIFSQTIFTYRSKTNSRIVGVCVIISEFAIVVAPVSVMSYVPRFFFAATLIFIAIDLMIEWLVLTY
;
A
#
# COMPACT_ATOMS: atom_id res chain seq x y z
N MET A 1 -10.57 -9.83 -9.57
CA MET A 1 -10.25 -11.26 -9.79
C MET A 1 -10.64 -12.13 -8.60
N PHE A 2 -10.25 -11.77 -7.37
CA PHE A 2 -10.59 -12.47 -6.13
C PHE A 2 -12.08 -12.86 -6.00
N THR A 3 -12.99 -11.89 -6.12
CA THR A 3 -14.46 -12.09 -6.08
C THR A 3 -14.98 -13.15 -7.05
N LEU A 4 -14.33 -13.33 -8.20
CA LEU A 4 -14.77 -14.24 -9.26
C LEU A 4 -14.13 -15.62 -9.15
N MET A 5 -12.82 -15.66 -8.89
CA MET A 5 -11.98 -16.85 -9.08
C MET A 5 -11.58 -17.56 -7.78
N SER A 6 -11.54 -16.85 -6.65
CA SER A 6 -11.18 -17.46 -5.37
C SER A 6 -12.22 -18.52 -4.96
N SER A 7 -11.76 -19.59 -4.30
CA SER A 7 -12.66 -20.54 -3.65
C SER A 7 -13.37 -19.92 -2.42
N LEU A 8 -12.86 -18.79 -1.93
CA LEU A 8 -13.39 -18.05 -0.79
C LEU A 8 -14.40 -17.00 -1.28
N PRO A 9 -15.72 -17.17 -1.04
CA PRO A 9 -16.72 -16.22 -1.51
C PRO A 9 -16.64 -14.86 -0.80
N PHE A 10 -15.99 -14.79 0.36
CA PHE A 10 -15.80 -13.58 1.18
C PHE A 10 -14.38 -13.01 1.07
N SER A 11 -13.59 -13.46 0.10
CA SER A 11 -12.23 -12.96 -0.09
C SER A 11 -12.19 -11.47 -0.39
N ILE A 12 -11.26 -10.79 0.26
CA ILE A 12 -10.90 -9.42 -0.05
C ILE A 12 -9.45 -9.44 -0.54
N GLY A 13 -9.26 -8.98 -1.76
CA GLY A 13 -7.92 -8.77 -2.30
C GLY A 13 -7.74 -7.30 -2.67
N GLN A 14 -6.59 -6.78 -2.31
CA GLN A 14 -6.20 -5.38 -2.46
C GLN A 14 -4.74 -5.30 -2.85
N VAL A 15 -4.25 -4.07 -3.02
CA VAL A 15 -2.82 -3.80 -3.17
C VAL A 15 -2.06 -4.37 -1.97
N GLN A 16 -0.92 -5.01 -2.24
CA GLN A 16 -0.10 -5.65 -1.21
C GLN A 16 1.11 -4.78 -0.89
N ASP A 17 1.29 -4.48 0.40
CA ASP A 17 2.40 -3.66 0.93
C ASP A 17 3.77 -4.17 0.48
N ALA A 18 3.91 -5.50 0.46
CA ALA A 18 5.09 -6.21 0.00
C ALA A 18 5.61 -5.76 -1.35
N GLY A 19 4.76 -5.84 -2.37
CA GLY A 19 5.18 -5.51 -3.72
C GLY A 19 5.28 -4.00 -3.94
N LEU A 20 4.50 -3.18 -3.21
CA LEU A 20 4.61 -1.72 -3.28
C LEU A 20 6.02 -1.22 -2.93
N ILE A 21 6.70 -1.83 -1.97
CA ILE A 21 8.08 -1.47 -1.61
C ILE A 21 9.03 -1.66 -2.79
N PHE A 22 8.93 -2.80 -3.48
CA PHE A 22 9.77 -3.07 -4.65
C PHE A 22 9.40 -2.18 -5.83
N LEU A 23 8.10 -1.95 -6.07
CA LEU A 23 7.62 -1.04 -7.11
C LEU A 23 8.09 0.40 -6.86
N SER A 24 8.02 0.87 -5.61
CA SER A 24 8.54 2.18 -5.19
C SER A 24 10.06 2.26 -5.37
N THR A 25 10.79 1.22 -4.97
CA THR A 25 12.25 1.15 -5.16
C THR A 25 12.62 1.20 -6.64
N MET A 26 11.89 0.50 -7.51
CA MET A 26 12.10 0.55 -8.96
C MET A 26 11.79 1.94 -9.53
N ALA A 27 10.70 2.57 -9.10
CA ALA A 27 10.35 3.93 -9.52
C ALA A 27 11.42 4.95 -9.10
N THR A 28 11.88 4.91 -7.84
CA THR A 28 12.97 5.77 -7.34
C THR A 28 14.26 5.53 -8.13
N SER A 29 14.64 4.26 -8.36
CA SER A 29 15.83 3.91 -9.15
C SER A 29 15.77 4.44 -10.58
N ILE A 30 14.58 4.41 -11.21
CA ILE A 30 14.37 4.96 -12.56
C ILE A 30 14.55 6.48 -12.55
N CYS A 31 13.91 7.17 -11.60
CA CYS A 31 14.00 8.62 -11.46
C CYS A 31 15.45 9.09 -11.22
N ASP A 32 16.17 8.42 -10.32
CA ASP A 32 17.56 8.73 -10.00
C ASP A 32 18.48 8.43 -11.18
N SER A 33 18.29 7.29 -11.87
CA SER A 33 19.15 6.92 -13.00
C SER A 33 18.95 7.79 -14.24
N LEU A 34 17.77 8.38 -14.43
CA LEU A 34 17.50 9.26 -15.57
C LEU A 34 18.07 10.68 -15.35
N GLY A 35 18.33 11.07 -14.09
CA GLY A 35 18.89 12.39 -13.77
C GLY A 35 17.97 13.55 -14.14
N ASP A 36 18.41 14.78 -13.94
CA ASP A 36 17.55 15.98 -14.12
C ASP A 36 17.37 16.41 -15.58
N ASP A 37 18.17 15.88 -16.49
CA ASP A 37 18.12 16.20 -17.93
C ASP A 37 16.89 15.62 -18.64
N VAL A 38 16.27 14.59 -18.05
CA VAL A 38 15.09 13.93 -18.62
C VAL A 38 13.82 14.58 -18.07
N PRO A 39 12.85 14.96 -18.94
CA PRO A 39 11.58 15.54 -18.51
C PRO A 39 10.84 14.68 -17.48
N VAL A 40 10.14 15.33 -16.54
CA VAL A 40 9.40 14.65 -15.47
C VAL A 40 8.33 13.73 -16.06
N GLU A 41 7.69 14.13 -17.15
CA GLU A 41 6.68 13.37 -17.86
C GLU A 41 7.24 12.03 -18.36
N ALA A 42 8.46 12.04 -18.91
CA ALA A 42 9.13 10.82 -19.37
C ALA A 42 9.56 9.92 -18.21
N LYS A 43 9.97 10.49 -17.07
CA LYS A 43 10.26 9.72 -15.84
C LYS A 43 9.01 9.04 -15.28
N VAL A 44 7.90 9.77 -15.19
CA VAL A 44 6.60 9.26 -14.71
C VAL A 44 6.11 8.15 -15.64
N THR A 45 6.11 8.40 -16.95
CA THR A 45 5.70 7.43 -17.98
C THR A 45 6.55 6.16 -17.92
N THR A 46 7.88 6.30 -17.85
CA THR A 46 8.81 5.16 -17.73
C THR A 46 8.53 4.36 -16.45
N SER A 47 8.26 5.04 -15.33
CA SER A 47 8.00 4.40 -14.04
C SER A 47 6.69 3.63 -14.03
N ILE A 48 5.58 4.24 -14.47
CA ILE A 48 4.26 3.59 -14.50
C ILE A 48 4.25 2.40 -15.47
N VAL A 49 4.85 2.53 -16.65
CA VAL A 49 4.96 1.42 -17.60
C VAL A 49 5.81 0.29 -17.03
N THR A 50 6.93 0.61 -16.38
CA THR A 50 7.78 -0.41 -15.72
C THR A 50 7.04 -1.10 -14.58
N ILE A 51 6.28 -0.36 -13.76
CA ILE A 51 5.41 -0.91 -12.70
C ILE A 51 4.40 -1.89 -13.29
N GLY A 52 3.69 -1.49 -14.36
CA GLY A 52 2.71 -2.37 -15.02
C GLY A 52 3.33 -3.66 -15.54
N ILE A 53 4.48 -3.57 -16.23
CA ILE A 53 5.20 -4.74 -16.75
C ILE A 53 5.69 -5.63 -15.60
N ALA A 54 6.29 -5.05 -14.56
CA ALA A 54 6.81 -5.77 -13.41
C ALA A 54 5.68 -6.53 -12.66
N THR A 55 4.54 -5.88 -12.45
CA THR A 55 3.34 -6.46 -11.83
C THR A 55 2.76 -7.59 -12.70
N ALA A 56 2.64 -7.38 -14.01
CA ALA A 56 2.11 -8.41 -14.91
C ALA A 56 3.05 -9.63 -14.98
N ALA A 57 4.36 -9.41 -15.08
CA ALA A 57 5.37 -10.46 -15.11
C ALA A 57 5.40 -11.25 -13.79
N LEU A 58 5.29 -10.57 -12.65
CA LEU A 58 5.08 -11.20 -11.34
C LEU A 58 3.85 -12.11 -11.38
N GLY A 59 2.72 -11.60 -11.87
CA GLY A 59 1.48 -12.39 -11.97
C GLY A 59 1.66 -13.68 -12.77
N VAL A 60 2.38 -13.61 -13.90
CA VAL A 60 2.73 -14.80 -14.70
C VAL A 60 3.56 -15.79 -13.87
N CYS A 61 4.58 -15.32 -13.14
CA CYS A 61 5.38 -16.17 -12.27
C CYS A 61 4.52 -16.88 -11.21
N LEU A 62 3.61 -16.17 -10.55
CA LEU A 62 2.72 -16.76 -9.54
C LEU A 62 1.76 -17.80 -10.14
N VAL A 63 1.20 -17.54 -11.33
CA VAL A 63 0.38 -18.53 -12.06
C VAL A 63 1.19 -19.79 -12.38
N VAL A 64 2.44 -19.62 -12.85
CA VAL A 64 3.34 -20.75 -13.14
C VAL A 64 3.69 -21.51 -11.86
N MET A 65 4.01 -20.82 -10.77
CA MET A 65 4.30 -21.45 -9.46
C MET A 65 3.12 -22.27 -8.95
N GLY A 66 1.90 -21.72 -9.01
CA GLY A 66 0.69 -22.46 -8.64
C GLY A 66 0.44 -23.67 -9.55
N LYS A 67 0.70 -23.57 -10.86
CA LYS A 67 0.58 -24.70 -11.79
C LYS A 67 1.60 -25.81 -11.51
N LEU A 68 2.83 -25.44 -11.14
CA LEU A 68 3.92 -26.37 -10.80
C LEU A 68 3.84 -26.89 -9.36
N ARG A 69 2.82 -26.51 -8.58
CA ARG A 69 2.63 -26.89 -7.18
C ARG A 69 3.75 -26.43 -6.24
N LEU A 70 4.36 -25.29 -6.56
CA LEU A 70 5.47 -24.71 -5.80
C LEU A 70 5.01 -23.87 -4.60
N ALA A 71 3.70 -23.72 -4.36
CA ALA A 71 3.20 -23.00 -3.18
C ALA A 71 3.71 -23.62 -1.85
N ALA A 72 3.96 -24.93 -1.84
CA ALA A 72 4.57 -25.62 -0.71
C ALA A 72 6.00 -25.14 -0.40
N LEU A 73 6.66 -24.42 -1.30
CA LEU A 73 7.96 -23.82 -1.00
C LEU A 73 7.85 -22.70 0.03
N ALA A 74 6.67 -22.08 0.15
CA ALA A 74 6.45 -20.98 1.07
C ALA A 74 6.68 -21.34 2.54
N SER A 75 6.41 -22.60 2.92
CA SER A 75 6.61 -23.08 4.28
C SER A 75 8.08 -23.26 4.67
N TYR A 76 9.03 -23.10 3.74
CA TYR A 76 10.47 -23.20 4.04
C TYR A 76 11.12 -21.86 4.34
N LEU A 77 10.40 -20.72 4.29
CA LEU A 77 11.03 -19.44 4.60
C LEU A 77 11.41 -19.39 6.09
N PRO A 78 12.69 -19.18 6.44
CA PRO A 78 13.08 -19.09 7.83
C PRO A 78 12.41 -17.89 8.52
N MET A 79 11.96 -18.05 9.76
CA MET A 79 11.39 -16.97 10.57
C MET A 79 12.24 -15.70 10.61
N PRO A 80 13.59 -15.76 10.70
CA PRO A 80 14.41 -14.55 10.66
C PRO A 80 14.30 -13.75 9.35
N VAL A 81 14.05 -14.41 8.21
CA VAL A 81 13.86 -13.73 6.92
C VAL A 81 12.51 -13.01 6.90
N ILE A 82 11.45 -13.67 7.42
CA ILE A 82 10.13 -13.06 7.57
C ILE A 82 10.20 -11.84 8.49
N GLY A 83 10.83 -11.98 9.65
CA GLY A 83 10.97 -10.91 10.63
C GLY A 83 11.78 -9.71 10.12
N GLY A 84 12.93 -9.96 9.48
CA GLY A 84 13.73 -8.89 8.88
C GLY A 84 12.98 -8.13 7.78
N TYR A 85 12.22 -8.85 6.95
CA TYR A 85 11.38 -8.24 5.92
C TYR A 85 10.24 -7.40 6.52
N LEU A 86 9.47 -7.93 7.47
CA LEU A 86 8.36 -7.20 8.11
C LEU A 86 8.85 -5.99 8.91
N ALA A 87 9.99 -6.09 9.59
CA ALA A 87 10.63 -4.95 10.24
C ALA A 87 11.02 -3.85 9.22
N PHE A 88 11.50 -4.23 8.04
CA PHE A 88 11.79 -3.27 6.98
C PHE A 88 10.53 -2.60 6.41
N ILE A 89 9.41 -3.32 6.27
CA ILE A 89 8.11 -2.69 5.96
C ILE A 89 7.79 -1.63 7.00
N GLY A 90 8.02 -1.92 8.28
CA GLY A 90 7.82 -0.96 9.36
C GLY A 90 8.61 0.34 9.15
N ILE A 91 9.91 0.24 8.86
CA ILE A 91 10.77 1.40 8.54
C ILE A 91 10.29 2.13 7.27
N PHE A 92 9.90 1.40 6.23
CA PHE A 92 9.38 1.98 5.00
C PHE A 92 8.08 2.78 5.23
N CYS A 93 7.14 2.23 6.00
CA CYS A 93 5.92 2.92 6.41
C CYS A 93 6.23 4.16 7.27
N LEU A 94 7.27 4.12 8.10
CA LEU A 94 7.71 5.30 8.85
C LEU A 94 8.18 6.41 7.92
N TYR A 95 9.05 6.10 6.95
CA TYR A 95 9.52 7.06 5.96
C TYR A 95 8.37 7.64 5.13
N ALA A 96 7.48 6.78 4.63
CA ALA A 96 6.30 7.22 3.88
C ALA A 96 5.35 8.07 4.74
N GLY A 97 5.17 7.73 6.02
CA GLY A 97 4.38 8.52 6.96
C GLY A 97 4.96 9.92 7.19
N LEU A 98 6.28 10.02 7.41
CA LEU A 98 6.97 11.31 7.56
C LEU A 98 6.94 12.14 6.27
N ALA A 99 7.15 11.49 5.12
CA ALA A 99 7.02 12.12 3.80
C ALA A 99 5.62 12.68 3.56
N LEU A 100 4.57 11.96 3.97
CA LEU A 100 3.20 12.46 3.87
C LEU A 100 2.93 13.64 4.80
N CYS A 101 3.47 13.66 6.01
CA CYS A 101 3.32 14.80 6.92
C CYS A 101 3.89 16.10 6.33
N THR A 102 5.10 16.03 5.77
CA THR A 102 5.86 17.23 5.35
C THR A 102 5.70 17.56 3.87
N GLY A 103 5.35 16.58 3.04
CA GLY A 103 5.44 16.66 1.58
C GLY A 103 6.86 16.54 1.02
N LEU A 104 7.85 16.24 1.86
CA LEU A 104 9.23 16.02 1.46
C LEU A 104 9.46 14.56 0.99
N VAL A 105 10.53 14.34 0.23
CA VAL A 105 10.95 12.99 -0.18
C VAL A 105 11.81 12.39 0.94
N VAL A 106 11.25 11.42 1.68
CA VAL A 106 11.94 10.69 2.74
C VAL A 106 12.09 9.22 2.32
N ASN A 107 13.30 8.80 2.00
CA ASN A 107 13.60 7.45 1.49
C ASN A 107 14.71 6.73 2.25
N ASN A 108 15.47 7.44 3.09
CA ASN A 108 16.60 6.92 3.82
C ASN A 108 16.84 7.73 5.12
N VAL A 109 17.78 7.28 5.95
CA VAL A 109 18.05 7.93 7.25
C VAL A 109 18.51 9.38 7.10
N GLU A 110 19.27 9.69 6.05
CA GLU A 110 19.78 11.04 5.79
C GLU A 110 18.64 12.01 5.40
N SER A 111 17.78 11.60 4.47
CA SER A 111 16.56 12.36 4.11
C SER A 111 15.51 12.38 5.22
N MET A 112 15.54 11.44 6.17
CA MET A 112 14.71 11.53 7.37
C MET A 112 15.23 12.63 8.31
N ALA A 113 16.54 12.85 8.37
CA ALA A 113 17.12 13.90 9.21
C ALA A 113 16.65 15.30 8.78
N SER A 114 16.43 15.53 7.47
CA SER A 114 15.97 16.82 6.97
C SER A 114 14.56 17.21 7.44
N VAL A 115 13.74 16.25 7.86
CA VAL A 115 12.43 16.52 8.51
C VAL A 115 12.61 17.27 9.83
N PHE A 116 13.76 17.13 10.48
CA PHE A 116 14.07 17.78 11.75
C PHE A 116 14.81 19.12 11.61
N ASP A 117 15.20 19.50 10.39
CA ASP A 117 15.93 20.76 10.15
C ASP A 117 15.02 21.98 10.32
N ASN A 118 13.74 21.87 9.93
CA ASN A 118 12.77 22.96 10.01
C ASN A 118 11.74 22.71 11.12
N ALA A 119 11.56 23.69 11.99
CA ALA A 119 10.55 23.62 13.06
C ALA A 119 9.11 23.45 12.53
N HIS A 120 8.83 23.95 11.32
CA HIS A 120 7.54 23.80 10.67
C HIS A 120 7.27 22.35 10.24
N ASP A 121 8.26 21.67 9.65
CA ASP A 121 8.14 20.28 9.22
C ASP A 121 7.97 19.34 10.42
N VAL A 122 8.68 19.62 11.51
CA VAL A 122 8.49 18.93 12.79
C VAL A 122 7.05 19.13 13.30
N LEU A 123 6.51 20.35 13.22
CA LEU A 123 5.15 20.66 13.66
C LEU A 123 4.10 19.88 12.84
N LEU A 124 4.28 19.75 11.53
CA LEU A 124 3.41 18.97 10.66
C LEU A 124 3.41 17.47 11.01
N CYS A 125 4.54 16.95 11.48
CA CYS A 125 4.67 15.55 11.91
C CYS A 125 3.96 15.24 13.23
N VAL A 126 3.78 16.22 14.12
CA VAL A 126 3.19 16.01 15.46
C VAL A 126 1.84 15.28 15.43
N PRO A 127 0.81 15.74 14.71
CA PRO A 127 -0.48 15.04 14.68
C PRO A 127 -0.40 13.67 14.01
N GLY A 128 0.52 13.47 13.06
CA GLY A 128 0.77 12.16 12.45
C GLY A 128 1.31 11.16 13.46
N VAL A 129 2.36 11.54 14.19
CA VAL A 129 3.00 10.69 15.20
C VAL A 129 2.06 10.42 16.39
N LEU A 130 1.38 11.46 16.89
CA LEU A 130 0.40 11.31 17.97
C LEU A 130 -0.79 10.45 17.53
N GLY A 131 -1.27 10.65 16.30
CA GLY A 131 -2.33 9.83 15.71
C GLY A 131 -1.92 8.36 15.59
N GLY A 132 -0.69 8.09 15.11
CA GLY A 132 -0.16 6.73 15.01
C GLY A 132 -0.02 6.05 16.37
N ALA A 133 0.52 6.76 17.37
CA ALA A 133 0.61 6.27 18.74
C ALA A 133 -0.77 6.02 19.36
N PHE A 134 -1.75 6.90 19.10
CA PHE A 134 -3.13 6.71 19.55
C PHE A 134 -3.75 5.45 18.94
N LEU A 135 -3.60 5.24 17.62
CA LEU A 135 -4.10 4.02 16.96
C LEU A 135 -3.46 2.76 17.52
N LEU A 136 -2.15 2.79 17.82
CA LEU A 136 -1.45 1.67 18.44
C LEU A 136 -2.04 1.32 19.81
N VAL A 137 -2.24 2.32 20.67
CA VAL A 137 -2.84 2.10 21.99
C VAL A 137 -4.27 1.57 21.87
N VAL A 138 -5.03 2.05 20.88
CA VAL A 138 -6.39 1.55 20.62
C VAL A 138 -6.35 0.10 20.14
N SER A 139 -5.46 -0.25 19.20
CA SER A 139 -5.38 -1.62 18.67
C SER A 139 -4.94 -2.62 19.73
N GLN A 140 -4.03 -2.24 20.63
CA GLN A 140 -3.53 -3.10 21.70
C GLN A 140 -4.53 -3.28 22.86
N ARG A 141 -5.45 -2.33 23.05
CA ARG A 141 -6.43 -2.37 24.15
C ARG A 141 -7.77 -2.96 23.78
N TYR A 142 -8.12 -2.97 22.50
CA TYR A 142 -9.45 -3.35 22.04
C TYR A 142 -9.40 -4.32 20.86
N ASP A 143 -9.92 -5.54 21.07
CA ASP A 143 -9.99 -6.57 20.02
C ASP A 143 -11.12 -6.34 18.98
N ASN A 144 -11.81 -5.21 19.03
CA ASN A 144 -12.96 -4.92 18.18
C ASN A 144 -12.55 -4.02 17.00
N SER A 145 -12.62 -4.56 15.79
CA SER A 145 -12.29 -3.84 14.54
C SER A 145 -13.09 -2.55 14.35
N PHE A 146 -14.33 -2.46 14.84
CA PHE A 146 -15.13 -1.24 14.75
C PHE A 146 -14.55 -0.09 15.58
N ILE A 147 -13.87 -0.38 16.69
CA ILE A 147 -13.24 0.64 17.54
C ILE A 147 -12.05 1.23 16.80
N LEU A 148 -11.22 0.39 16.18
CA LEU A 148 -10.08 0.87 15.38
C LEU A 148 -10.54 1.70 14.18
N SER A 149 -11.55 1.24 13.42
CA SER A 149 -12.14 2.02 12.33
C SER A 149 -12.73 3.35 12.80
N GLY A 150 -13.41 3.36 13.96
CA GLY A 150 -13.91 4.59 14.59
C GLY A 150 -12.79 5.55 15.00
N ALA A 151 -11.70 5.01 15.55
CA ALA A 151 -10.51 5.77 15.94
C ALA A 151 -9.76 6.36 14.74
N ILE A 152 -9.80 5.71 13.57
CA ILE A 152 -9.30 6.30 12.33
C ILE A 152 -10.22 7.47 11.91
N MET A 153 -11.54 7.26 11.91
CA MET A 153 -12.51 8.28 11.48
C MET A 153 -12.59 9.50 12.40
N ILE A 154 -12.25 9.38 13.68
CA ILE A 154 -12.28 10.52 14.60
C ILE A 154 -11.19 11.55 14.30
N MET A 155 -10.07 11.13 13.68
CA MET A 155 -8.96 12.04 13.36
C MET A 155 -9.35 13.19 12.41
N PRO A 156 -9.92 12.93 11.21
CA PRO A 156 -10.35 14.01 10.33
C PRO A 156 -11.48 14.83 10.95
N VAL A 157 -12.39 14.21 11.71
CA VAL A 157 -13.47 14.92 12.42
C VAL A 157 -12.89 15.92 13.42
N MET A 158 -11.91 15.51 14.23
CA MET A 158 -11.23 16.38 15.19
C MET A 158 -10.47 17.51 14.49
N PHE A 159 -9.80 17.22 13.37
CA PHE A 159 -9.11 18.25 12.58
C PHE A 159 -10.08 19.33 12.07
N PHE A 160 -11.19 18.95 11.43
CA PHE A 160 -12.18 19.92 10.97
C PHE A 160 -12.86 20.66 12.11
N PHE A 161 -13.05 20.02 13.27
CA PHE A 161 -13.54 20.69 14.47
C PHE A 161 -12.56 21.76 14.98
N ILE A 162 -11.26 21.48 14.99
CA ILE A 162 -10.21 22.45 15.34
C ILE A 162 -10.21 23.62 14.35
N MET A 163 -10.32 23.35 13.05
CA MET A 163 -10.43 24.43 12.05
C MET A 163 -11.66 25.31 12.29
N LEU A 164 -12.81 24.70 12.56
CA LEU A 164 -14.07 25.39 12.80
C LEU A 164 -13.99 26.31 14.03
N VAL A 165 -13.44 25.82 15.15
CA VAL A 165 -13.32 26.58 16.40
C VAL A 165 -12.20 27.64 16.30
N GLY A 166 -11.11 27.32 15.60
CA GLY A 166 -9.99 28.23 15.38
C GLY A 166 -10.23 29.31 14.32
N GLY A 167 -11.33 29.21 13.55
CA GLY A 167 -11.60 30.10 12.43
C GLY A 167 -10.60 29.96 11.28
N ILE A 168 -9.95 28.80 11.15
CA ILE A 168 -8.93 28.52 10.14
C ILE A 168 -9.64 28.16 8.83
N SER A 169 -9.35 28.88 7.75
CA SER A 169 -9.92 28.57 6.44
C SER A 169 -9.23 27.37 5.78
N MET A 170 -9.85 26.80 4.76
CA MET A 170 -9.22 25.72 3.96
C MET A 170 -7.94 26.21 3.25
N ASP A 171 -7.89 27.49 2.88
CA ASP A 171 -6.73 28.05 2.21
C ASP A 171 -5.58 28.27 3.20
N ASP A 172 -5.86 28.73 4.43
CA ASP A 172 -4.85 28.79 5.50
C ASP A 172 -4.29 27.40 5.83
N ALA A 173 -5.14 26.37 5.82
CA ALA A 173 -4.72 24.99 6.05
C ALA A 173 -3.82 24.44 4.92
N ARG A 174 -4.03 24.88 3.67
CA ARG A 174 -3.18 24.53 2.52
C ARG A 174 -1.86 25.28 2.56
N ASP A 175 -1.90 26.58 2.82
CA ASP A 175 -0.71 27.43 2.94
C ASP A 175 0.19 26.97 4.09
N GLY A 176 -0.43 26.49 5.17
CA GLY A 176 0.25 25.88 6.30
C GLY A 176 0.69 24.43 6.11
N GLY A 177 0.49 23.81 4.93
CA GLY A 177 0.95 22.46 4.62
C GLY A 177 0.14 21.31 5.25
N TRP A 178 -1.00 21.59 5.87
CA TRP A 178 -1.84 20.59 6.54
C TRP A 178 -2.73 19.80 5.58
N ILE A 179 -3.13 20.42 4.47
CA ILE A 179 -3.94 19.84 3.39
C ILE A 179 -3.20 20.08 2.08
N ASP A 180 -3.29 19.13 1.15
CA ASP A 180 -2.72 19.33 -0.18
C ASP A 180 -3.39 20.50 -0.92
N PRO A 181 -2.63 21.23 -1.77
CA PRO A 181 -3.20 22.24 -2.64
C PRO A 181 -4.40 21.70 -3.41
N ALA A 182 -5.41 22.55 -3.62
CA ALA A 182 -6.52 22.20 -4.50
C ALA A 182 -5.96 21.87 -5.88
N LYS A 183 -6.22 20.64 -6.35
CA LYS A 183 -5.94 20.24 -7.72
C LYS A 183 -7.25 19.84 -8.36
N ASP A 184 -7.40 20.22 -9.62
CA ASP A 184 -8.51 19.72 -10.42
C ASP A 184 -8.43 18.18 -10.47
N PRO A 185 -9.57 17.48 -10.38
CA PRO A 185 -9.58 16.04 -10.49
C PRO A 185 -8.97 15.62 -11.83
N ALA A 186 -8.01 14.70 -11.78
CA ALA A 186 -7.45 14.14 -13.00
C ALA A 186 -8.55 13.43 -13.79
N THR A 187 -8.65 13.74 -15.07
CA THR A 187 -9.59 13.05 -15.96
C THR A 187 -9.07 11.67 -16.35
N VAL A 188 -9.97 10.75 -16.68
CA VAL A 188 -9.60 9.41 -17.18
C VAL A 188 -8.67 9.50 -18.41
N LEU A 189 -8.85 10.53 -19.25
CA LEU A 189 -7.99 10.76 -20.41
C LEU A 189 -6.56 11.14 -20.00
N GLU A 190 -6.38 11.98 -18.98
CA GLU A 190 -5.07 12.32 -18.46
C GLU A 190 -4.35 11.08 -17.90
N LEU A 191 -5.08 10.20 -17.20
CA LEU A 191 -4.53 8.92 -16.73
C LEU A 191 -4.08 8.03 -17.88
N LEU A 192 -4.84 7.97 -18.98
CA LEU A 192 -4.46 7.21 -20.16
C LEU A 192 -3.27 7.83 -20.90
N ASN A 193 -3.17 9.17 -20.92
CA ASN A 193 -2.05 9.88 -21.53
C ASN A 193 -0.72 9.67 -20.79
N LEU A 194 -0.75 9.21 -19.53
CA LEU A 194 0.46 8.77 -18.82
C LEU A 194 1.11 7.53 -19.44
N PHE A 195 0.39 6.77 -20.28
CA PHE A 195 0.90 5.58 -20.98
C PHE A 195 1.43 5.93 -22.38
N ASP A 196 2.24 6.98 -22.50
CA ASP A 196 2.89 7.34 -23.75
C ASP A 196 4.16 6.49 -23.98
N PHE A 197 4.00 5.37 -24.69
CA PHE A 197 5.10 4.45 -25.01
C PHE A 197 6.26 5.10 -25.77
N SER A 198 6.07 6.26 -26.39
CA SER A 198 7.14 6.98 -27.10
C SER A 198 8.15 7.63 -26.14
N GLN A 199 7.73 7.95 -24.93
CA GLN A 199 8.57 8.58 -23.89
C GLN A 199 9.24 7.55 -22.97
N VAL A 200 9.00 6.26 -23.17
CA VAL A 200 9.53 5.20 -22.29
C VAL A 200 11.01 4.97 -22.56
N HIS A 201 11.82 5.14 -21.51
CA HIS A 201 13.24 4.81 -21.54
C HIS A 201 13.44 3.31 -21.28
N TRP A 202 13.25 2.48 -22.32
CA TRP A 202 13.34 1.01 -22.25
C TRP A 202 14.67 0.47 -21.68
N GLY A 203 15.76 1.23 -21.80
CA GLY A 203 17.06 0.89 -21.20
C GLY A 203 17.04 0.82 -19.67
N GLN A 204 16.02 1.37 -19.01
CA GLN A 204 15.87 1.28 -17.55
C GLN A 204 15.25 -0.04 -17.09
N LEU A 205 14.44 -0.69 -17.93
CA LEU A 205 13.69 -1.89 -17.55
C LEU A 205 14.60 -3.08 -17.16
N PRO A 206 15.65 -3.43 -17.93
CA PRO A 206 16.58 -4.49 -17.54
C PRO A 206 17.34 -4.21 -16.23
N LYS A 207 17.56 -2.93 -15.88
CA LYS A 207 18.26 -2.57 -14.63
C LYS A 207 17.45 -2.92 -13.39
N GLN A 208 16.12 -3.01 -13.53
CA GLN A 208 15.22 -3.34 -12.43
C GLN A 208 15.08 -4.84 -12.17
N PHE A 209 15.75 -5.68 -12.97
CA PHE A 209 15.58 -7.13 -12.92
C PHE A 209 15.90 -7.76 -11.56
N ALA A 210 16.95 -7.29 -10.87
CA ALA A 210 17.33 -7.80 -9.56
C ALA A 210 16.26 -7.49 -8.49
N THR A 211 15.80 -6.24 -8.45
CA THR A 211 14.70 -5.79 -7.58
C THR A 211 13.41 -6.56 -7.88
N TRP A 212 13.11 -6.78 -9.17
CA TRP A 212 11.96 -7.55 -9.62
C TRP A 212 12.00 -9.02 -9.17
N ILE A 213 13.16 -9.69 -9.25
CA ILE A 213 13.30 -11.05 -8.71
C ILE A 213 13.01 -11.08 -7.21
N GLY A 214 13.55 -10.13 -6.45
CA GLY A 214 13.27 -9.99 -5.02
C GLY A 214 11.77 -9.85 -4.75
N MET A 215 11.09 -9.00 -5.53
CA MET A 215 9.64 -8.83 -5.47
C MET A 215 8.89 -10.14 -5.74
N VAL A 216 9.28 -10.91 -6.76
CA VAL A 216 8.66 -12.20 -7.09
C VAL A 216 8.72 -13.17 -5.94
N PHE A 217 9.90 -13.30 -5.31
CA PHE A 217 10.03 -14.17 -4.15
C PHE A 217 9.16 -13.67 -3.00
N ILE A 218 9.37 -12.43 -2.55
CA ILE A 218 8.68 -11.90 -1.37
C ILE A 218 7.16 -11.92 -1.54
N VAL A 219 6.63 -11.47 -2.67
CA VAL A 219 5.18 -11.48 -2.94
C VAL A 219 4.63 -12.91 -3.01
N ALA A 220 5.36 -13.86 -3.60
CA ALA A 220 4.93 -15.24 -3.62
C ALA A 220 4.84 -15.83 -2.21
N PHE A 221 5.85 -15.56 -1.37
CA PHE A 221 5.89 -16.02 0.02
C PHE A 221 4.79 -15.38 0.86
N SER A 222 4.68 -14.04 0.84
CA SER A 222 3.66 -13.32 1.61
C SER A 222 2.26 -13.77 1.23
N SER A 223 1.98 -13.93 -0.08
CA SER A 223 0.69 -14.43 -0.54
C SER A 223 0.37 -15.85 -0.05
N CYS A 224 1.37 -16.71 0.05
CA CYS A 224 1.17 -18.05 0.62
C CYS A 224 0.95 -18.00 2.13
N LEU A 225 1.62 -17.10 2.85
CA LEU A 225 1.38 -16.86 4.27
C LEU A 225 -0.02 -16.30 4.52
N ASP A 226 -0.50 -15.38 3.67
CA ASP A 226 -1.86 -14.85 3.72
C ASP A 226 -2.90 -15.99 3.57
N ILE A 227 -2.70 -16.87 2.59
CA ILE A 227 -3.56 -18.06 2.39
C ILE A 227 -3.50 -18.99 3.60
N ALA A 228 -2.31 -19.21 4.18
CA ALA A 228 -2.14 -20.06 5.36
C ALA A 228 -2.82 -19.49 6.60
N ALA A 229 -2.72 -18.19 6.83
CA ALA A 229 -3.40 -17.50 7.93
C ALA A 229 -4.92 -17.62 7.80
N ILE A 230 -5.45 -17.46 6.58
CA ILE A 230 -6.88 -17.64 6.31
C ILE A 230 -7.31 -19.11 6.53
N GLU A 231 -6.54 -20.09 6.04
CA GLU A 231 -6.82 -21.52 6.27
C GLU A 231 -6.90 -21.86 7.77
N LEU A 232 -5.92 -21.37 8.52
CA LEU A 232 -5.80 -21.62 9.96
C LEU A 232 -7.00 -21.06 10.72
N ASP A 233 -7.42 -19.83 10.40
CA ASP A 233 -8.59 -19.21 11.05
C ASP A 233 -9.92 -19.87 10.67
N MET A 234 -10.04 -20.30 9.40
CA MET A 234 -11.24 -21.01 8.93
C MET A 234 -11.36 -22.43 9.48
N GLY A 235 -10.25 -23.04 9.92
CA GLY A 235 -10.18 -24.44 10.30
C GLY A 235 -10.52 -25.40 9.15
N LYS A 236 -10.36 -24.95 7.89
CA LYS A 236 -10.69 -25.71 6.68
C LYS A 236 -9.59 -25.61 5.65
N LYS A 237 -9.12 -26.76 5.16
CA LYS A 237 -8.06 -26.84 4.15
C LYS A 237 -8.43 -26.10 2.86
N LEU A 238 -7.50 -25.29 2.37
CA LEU A 238 -7.55 -24.57 1.11
C LEU A 238 -6.60 -25.21 0.10
N ASP A 239 -6.94 -25.11 -1.17
CA ASP A 239 -5.99 -25.42 -2.24
C ASP A 239 -5.09 -24.20 -2.49
N PHE A 240 -3.93 -24.18 -1.82
CA PHE A 240 -2.94 -23.11 -1.96
C PHE A 240 -2.56 -22.84 -3.40
N ASN A 241 -2.50 -23.87 -4.25
CA ASN A 241 -2.11 -23.69 -5.65
C ASN A 241 -3.22 -23.01 -6.46
N HIS A 242 -4.48 -23.30 -6.14
CA HIS A 242 -5.62 -22.60 -6.73
C HIS A 242 -5.68 -21.13 -6.30
N GLU A 243 -5.50 -20.87 -5.01
CA GLU A 243 -5.50 -19.51 -4.49
C GLU A 243 -4.28 -18.70 -4.99
N LEU A 244 -3.09 -19.30 -5.06
CA LEU A 244 -1.90 -18.65 -5.62
C LEU A 244 -2.06 -18.31 -7.11
N LYS A 245 -2.70 -19.18 -7.91
CA LYS A 245 -3.06 -18.84 -9.29
C LYS A 245 -4.06 -17.69 -9.35
N THR A 246 -4.98 -17.58 -8.39
CA THR A 246 -5.93 -16.46 -8.31
C THR A 246 -5.21 -15.15 -8.05
N VAL A 247 -4.26 -15.13 -7.11
CA VAL A 247 -3.36 -13.99 -6.90
C VAL A 247 -2.59 -13.67 -8.19
N GLY A 248 -2.00 -14.68 -8.83
CA GLY A 248 -1.25 -14.49 -10.07
C GLY A 248 -2.08 -13.86 -11.19
N TRP A 249 -3.28 -14.37 -11.47
CA TRP A 249 -4.16 -13.77 -12.47
C TRP A 249 -4.63 -12.36 -12.09
N SER A 250 -4.81 -12.07 -10.80
CA SER A 250 -5.07 -10.71 -10.34
C SER A 250 -3.94 -9.76 -10.71
N ASN A 251 -2.69 -10.17 -10.51
CA ASN A 251 -1.52 -9.37 -10.85
C ASN A 251 -1.29 -9.25 -12.36
N VAL A 252 -1.57 -10.29 -13.16
CA VAL A 252 -1.53 -10.19 -14.63
C VAL A 252 -2.49 -9.10 -15.11
N VAL A 253 -3.76 -9.14 -14.67
CA VAL A 253 -4.75 -8.15 -15.09
C VAL A 253 -4.43 -6.76 -14.53
N SER A 254 -4.03 -6.66 -13.26
CA SER A 254 -3.61 -5.40 -12.64
C SER A 254 -2.48 -4.75 -13.44
N GLY A 255 -1.39 -5.48 -13.70
CA GLY A 255 -0.23 -4.95 -14.40
C GLY A 255 -0.51 -4.57 -15.85
N LEU A 256 -1.34 -5.33 -16.57
CA LEU A 256 -1.76 -4.97 -17.94
C LEU A 256 -2.58 -3.67 -18.00
N LEU A 257 -3.25 -3.32 -16.91
CA LEU A 257 -3.97 -2.05 -16.75
C LEU A 257 -3.13 -0.98 -16.04
N GLY A 258 -1.81 -1.22 -15.84
CA GLY A 258 -0.89 -0.29 -15.19
C GLY A 258 -1.01 -0.20 -13.68
N GLY A 259 -1.67 -1.18 -13.05
CA GLY A 259 -1.85 -1.27 -11.61
C GLY A 259 -0.67 -1.90 -10.86
N TYR A 260 -0.80 -1.85 -9.53
CA TYR A 260 0.19 -2.35 -8.57
C TYR A 260 -0.01 -3.83 -8.26
N THR A 261 0.96 -4.40 -7.55
CA THR A 261 0.88 -5.76 -7.03
C THR A 261 -0.25 -5.90 -6.01
N GLY A 262 -1.01 -6.99 -6.06
CA GLY A 262 -2.08 -7.27 -5.11
C GLY A 262 -2.11 -8.71 -4.61
N SER A 263 -2.67 -8.91 -3.42
CA SER A 263 -2.86 -10.23 -2.81
C SER A 263 -4.10 -10.24 -1.91
N TYR A 264 -4.33 -11.34 -1.21
CA TYR A 264 -5.34 -11.41 -0.16
C TYR A 264 -4.96 -10.47 0.98
N ILE A 265 -5.91 -9.67 1.45
CA ILE A 265 -5.77 -9.02 2.75
C ILE A 265 -6.31 -10.00 3.77
N PHE A 266 -5.41 -10.78 4.37
CA PHE A 266 -5.78 -11.89 5.25
C PHE A 266 -6.68 -11.42 6.40
N SER A 267 -6.35 -10.28 7.01
CA SER A 267 -7.09 -9.70 8.14
C SER A 267 -8.53 -9.32 7.76
N GLN A 268 -8.72 -8.66 6.62
CA GLN A 268 -10.06 -8.29 6.11
C GLN A 268 -10.86 -9.51 5.65
N THR A 269 -10.20 -10.49 5.04
CA THR A 269 -10.83 -11.75 4.61
C THR A 269 -11.31 -12.54 5.83
N ILE A 270 -10.47 -12.67 6.86
CA ILE A 270 -10.81 -13.29 8.15
C ILE A 270 -11.94 -12.52 8.85
N PHE A 271 -11.88 -11.19 8.88
CA PHE A 271 -12.93 -10.37 9.47
C PHE A 271 -14.28 -10.62 8.78
N THR A 272 -14.29 -10.67 7.44
CA THR A 272 -15.50 -10.92 6.66
C THR A 272 -16.04 -12.33 6.91
N TYR A 273 -15.14 -13.32 7.05
CA TYR A 273 -15.49 -14.69 7.42
C TYR A 273 -16.13 -14.78 8.83
N ARG A 274 -15.46 -14.20 9.84
CA ARG A 274 -15.91 -14.18 11.24
C ARG A 274 -17.21 -13.41 11.43
N SER A 275 -17.42 -12.36 10.63
CA SER A 275 -18.68 -11.60 10.56
C SER A 275 -19.82 -12.38 9.89
N LYS A 276 -19.56 -13.61 9.43
CA LYS A 276 -20.52 -14.51 8.74
C LYS A 276 -21.08 -13.93 7.44
N THR A 277 -20.43 -12.90 6.90
CA THR A 277 -20.70 -12.28 5.59
C THR A 277 -20.09 -13.13 4.47
N ASN A 278 -20.48 -14.40 4.41
CA ASN A 278 -19.92 -15.41 3.49
C ASN A 278 -20.50 -15.30 2.06
N SER A 279 -20.34 -14.14 1.43
CA SER A 279 -20.93 -13.83 0.13
C SER A 279 -19.99 -13.02 -0.77
N ARG A 280 -20.02 -13.34 -2.07
CA ARG A 280 -19.30 -12.60 -3.12
C ARG A 280 -19.75 -11.14 -3.25
N ILE A 281 -20.92 -10.81 -2.70
CA ILE A 281 -21.43 -9.44 -2.64
C ILE A 281 -20.45 -8.51 -1.91
N VAL A 282 -19.71 -9.01 -0.91
CA VAL A 282 -18.72 -8.18 -0.19
C VAL A 282 -17.67 -7.63 -1.16
N GLY A 283 -17.10 -8.49 -2.01
CA GLY A 283 -16.16 -8.06 -3.04
C GLY A 283 -16.78 -7.13 -4.09
N VAL A 284 -18.07 -7.31 -4.42
CA VAL A 284 -18.79 -6.39 -5.32
C VAL A 284 -18.96 -5.01 -4.70
N CYS A 285 -19.31 -4.93 -3.41
CA CYS A 285 -19.40 -3.66 -2.68
C CYS A 285 -18.07 -2.92 -2.67
N VAL A 286 -16.95 -3.63 -2.46
CA VAL A 286 -15.60 -3.05 -2.53
C VAL A 286 -15.32 -2.48 -3.93
N ILE A 287 -15.57 -3.26 -4.99
CA ILE A 287 -15.38 -2.82 -6.38
C ILE A 287 -16.20 -1.55 -6.70
N ILE A 288 -17.48 -1.54 -6.31
CA ILE A 288 -18.35 -0.37 -6.55
C ILE A 288 -17.85 0.84 -5.76
N SER A 289 -17.39 0.65 -4.52
CA SER A 289 -16.92 1.74 -3.68
C SER A 289 -15.63 2.35 -4.24
N GLU A 290 -14.67 1.53 -4.65
CA GLU A 290 -13.42 2.01 -5.27
C GLU A 290 -13.69 2.70 -6.62
N PHE A 291 -14.55 2.13 -7.45
CA PHE A 291 -14.92 2.74 -8.73
C PHE A 291 -15.64 4.08 -8.52
N ALA A 292 -16.51 4.18 -7.51
CA ALA A 292 -17.17 5.43 -7.14
C ALA A 292 -16.16 6.50 -6.70
N ILE A 293 -15.10 6.13 -5.97
CA ILE A 293 -14.03 7.05 -5.58
C ILE A 293 -13.26 7.53 -6.81
N VAL A 294 -12.93 6.64 -7.76
CA VAL A 294 -12.18 6.98 -8.98
C VAL A 294 -12.98 7.91 -9.91
N VAL A 295 -14.30 7.69 -10.02
CA VAL A 295 -15.19 8.51 -10.88
C VAL A 295 -15.65 9.79 -10.17
N ALA A 296 -15.41 9.92 -8.86
CA ALA A 296 -15.79 11.13 -8.14
C ALA A 296 -15.08 12.36 -8.72
N PRO A 297 -15.79 13.46 -9.01
CA PRO A 297 -15.22 14.69 -9.55
C PRO A 297 -14.50 15.50 -8.47
N VAL A 298 -13.98 14.84 -7.43
CA VAL A 298 -13.40 15.46 -6.25
C VAL A 298 -12.16 14.65 -5.86
N SER A 299 -11.00 15.30 -5.85
CA SER A 299 -9.81 14.71 -5.28
C SER A 299 -9.96 14.63 -3.76
N VAL A 300 -10.16 13.43 -3.22
CA VAL A 300 -10.27 13.19 -1.76
C VAL A 300 -9.06 13.78 -1.03
N MET A 301 -7.87 13.69 -1.64
CA MET A 301 -6.61 14.23 -1.10
C MET A 301 -6.65 15.75 -0.92
N SER A 302 -7.44 16.48 -1.69
CA SER A 302 -7.57 17.95 -1.57
C SER A 302 -8.42 18.41 -0.38
N TYR A 303 -8.98 17.47 0.38
CA TYR A 303 -9.81 17.74 1.56
C TYR A 303 -9.33 17.00 2.81
N VAL A 304 -8.74 15.82 2.66
CA VAL A 304 -8.26 15.04 3.80
C VAL A 304 -6.92 15.62 4.31
N PRO A 305 -6.78 15.85 5.62
CA PRO A 305 -5.52 16.35 6.16
C PRO A 305 -4.40 15.34 5.96
N ARG A 306 -3.21 15.81 5.57
CA ARG A 306 -2.05 14.96 5.25
C ARG A 306 -1.69 13.98 6.37
N PHE A 307 -1.78 14.46 7.62
CA PHE A 307 -1.46 13.65 8.79
C PHE A 307 -2.37 12.42 8.96
N PHE A 308 -3.56 12.38 8.34
CA PHE A 308 -4.50 11.25 8.46
C PHE A 308 -3.91 9.96 7.91
N PHE A 309 -3.40 10.01 6.68
CA PHE A 309 -2.73 8.86 6.05
C PHE A 309 -1.39 8.59 6.73
N ALA A 310 -0.66 9.64 7.10
CA ALA A 310 0.60 9.51 7.82
C ALA A 310 0.44 8.79 9.17
N ALA A 311 -0.58 9.12 9.96
CA ALA A 311 -0.86 8.48 11.24
C ALA A 311 -1.12 6.98 11.08
N THR A 312 -1.84 6.59 10.03
CA THR A 312 -2.09 5.17 9.72
C THR A 312 -0.79 4.44 9.36
N LEU A 313 0.07 5.06 8.54
CA LEU A 313 1.37 4.48 8.19
C LEU A 313 2.32 4.41 9.39
N ILE A 314 2.36 5.44 10.24
CA ILE A 314 3.19 5.47 11.45
C ILE A 314 2.69 4.43 12.47
N PHE A 315 1.38 4.24 12.59
CA PHE A 315 0.80 3.15 13.39
C PHE A 315 1.33 1.79 12.92
N ILE A 316 1.19 1.48 11.62
CA ILE A 316 1.68 0.24 11.02
C ILE A 316 3.20 0.10 11.22
N ALA A 317 3.94 1.20 11.06
CA ALA A 317 5.37 1.23 11.25
C ALA A 317 5.79 0.79 12.65
N ILE A 318 5.21 1.41 13.67
CA ILE A 318 5.54 1.12 15.07
C ILE A 318 5.11 -0.30 15.43
N ASP A 319 3.92 -0.73 15.01
CA ASP A 319 3.39 -2.08 15.27
C ASP A 319 4.33 -3.17 14.72
N LEU A 320 4.69 -3.08 13.43
CA LEU A 320 5.59 -4.03 12.79
C LEU A 320 7.00 -4.01 13.40
N MET A 321 7.53 -2.82 13.70
CA MET A 321 8.87 -2.71 14.30
C MET A 321 8.91 -3.30 15.72
N ILE A 322 7.90 -3.04 16.56
CA ILE A 322 7.83 -3.60 17.91
C ILE A 322 7.72 -5.12 17.86
N GLU A 323 6.80 -5.64 17.05
CA GLU A 323 6.57 -7.09 16.95
C GLU A 323 7.85 -7.83 16.50
N TRP A 324 8.47 -7.36 15.41
CA TRP A 324 9.51 -8.13 14.72
C TRP A 324 10.94 -7.79 15.12
N LEU A 325 11.20 -6.62 15.73
CA LEU A 325 12.54 -6.28 16.25
C LEU A 325 12.67 -6.50 17.76
N VAL A 326 11.56 -6.46 18.51
CA VAL A 326 11.60 -6.47 19.98
C VAL A 326 10.90 -7.68 20.59
N LEU A 327 9.69 -8.03 20.16
CA LEU A 327 8.88 -9.07 20.84
C LEU A 327 9.14 -10.50 20.34
N THR A 328 9.50 -10.65 19.06
CA THR A 328 9.73 -11.96 18.43
C THR A 328 10.98 -12.68 18.96
N TYR A 329 11.89 -11.95 19.62
CA TYR A 329 13.17 -12.45 20.13
C TYR A 329 13.25 -12.32 21.66
#